data_AF-A0A196SAR5-F1
#
_entry.id   AF-A0A196SAR5-F1
#
_cell.length_a   1.000
_cell.length_b   1.000
_cell.length_c   1.000
_cell.angle_alpha   90.00
_cell.angle_beta   90.00
_cell.angle_gamma   90.00
#
_symmetry.space_group_name_H-M   'P 1'
#
loop_
_entity.id
_entity.type
_entity.pdbx_description
1 polymer ?
#
loop_
_entity_poly.entity_id
_entity_poly.type
_entity_poly.pdbx_seq_one_letter_code
_entity_poly.pdbx_strand_id
1 'polypeptide(L)'
;MSSGEFQRLCRDLSVLGDSCAISVTKEGVRFSVEGDVGKGSVMLRPSESVDGKNDVKIDMKQVIEQKFALRYLSMFTKATSLSNSVKLTLTNDMPLKVDYEIEGLGALCFYLAPKMEDDE
;
A
#
# COMPACT_ATOMS: atom_id res chain seq x y z
N MET A 1 -7.75 3.92 2.76
CA MET A 1 -8.37 3.15 1.66
C MET A 1 -9.02 1.91 2.22
N SER A 2 -9.85 1.19 1.44
CA SER A 2 -10.42 -0.09 1.86
C SER A 2 -9.31 -1.13 2.09
N SER A 3 -9.36 -1.83 3.21
CA SER A 3 -8.41 -2.92 3.53
C SER A 3 -8.56 -4.11 2.56
N GLY A 4 -9.80 -4.40 2.14
CA GLY A 4 -10.09 -5.44 1.16
C GLY A 4 -9.53 -5.13 -0.22
N GLU A 5 -9.57 -3.86 -0.64
CA GLU A 5 -8.93 -3.43 -1.90
C GLU A 5 -7.41 -3.57 -1.84
N PHE A 6 -6.80 -3.15 -0.73
CA PHE A 6 -5.36 -3.30 -0.53
C PHE A 6 -4.93 -4.78 -0.55
N GLN A 7 -5.71 -5.66 0.08
CA GLN A 7 -5.46 -7.11 0.03
C GLN A 7 -5.52 -7.67 -1.40
N ARG A 8 -6.56 -7.30 -2.17
CA ARG A 8 -6.68 -7.71 -3.58
C ARG A 8 -5.49 -7.22 -4.40
N LEU A 9 -5.15 -5.94 -4.27
CA LEU A 9 -4.03 -5.32 -4.96
C LEU A 9 -2.71 -6.06 -4.69
N CYS A 10 -2.38 -6.32 -3.42
CA CYS A 10 -1.16 -7.06 -3.09
C CYS A 10 -1.16 -8.47 -3.67
N ARG A 11 -2.29 -9.18 -3.62
CA ARG A 11 -2.43 -10.53 -4.18
C ARG A 11 -2.22 -10.53 -5.70
N ASP A 12 -2.89 -9.64 -6.40
CA ASP A 12 -2.87 -9.59 -7.87
C ASP A 12 -1.48 -9.18 -8.37
N LEU A 13 -0.87 -8.20 -7.75
CA LEU A 13 0.48 -7.74 -8.08
C LEU A 13 1.56 -8.78 -7.77
N SER A 14 1.38 -9.62 -6.73
CA SER A 14 2.32 -10.70 -6.39
C SER A 14 2.39 -11.80 -7.45
N VAL A 15 1.42 -11.86 -8.38
CA VAL A 15 1.47 -12.80 -9.52
C VAL A 15 2.49 -12.35 -10.57
N LEU A 16 2.76 -11.04 -10.66
CA LEU A 16 3.61 -10.44 -11.68
C LEU A 16 5.08 -10.29 -11.23
N GLY A 17 5.32 -10.13 -9.94
CA GLY A 17 6.68 -9.97 -9.40
C GLY A 17 6.72 -9.80 -7.89
N ASP A 18 7.94 -9.78 -7.35
CA ASP A 18 8.19 -9.82 -5.90
C ASP A 18 8.31 -8.44 -5.24
N SER A 19 8.37 -7.37 -6.04
CA SER A 19 8.58 -6.00 -5.57
C SER A 19 7.52 -5.07 -6.11
N CYS A 20 6.89 -4.29 -5.23
CA CYS A 20 5.94 -3.25 -5.60
C CYS A 20 6.55 -1.87 -5.32
N ALA A 21 6.61 -1.02 -6.33
CA ALA A 21 6.82 0.41 -6.16
C ALA A 21 5.49 1.04 -5.74
N ILE A 22 5.52 1.85 -4.68
CA ILE A 22 4.40 2.66 -4.23
C ILE A 22 4.79 4.11 -4.43
N SER A 23 4.09 4.80 -5.32
CA SER A 23 4.36 6.18 -5.73
C SER A 23 3.18 7.06 -5.36
N VAL A 24 3.42 8.12 -4.59
CA VAL A 24 2.39 9.08 -4.17
C VAL A 24 2.67 10.40 -4.86
N THR A 25 1.75 10.82 -5.72
CA THR A 25 1.81 12.08 -6.47
C THR A 25 0.53 12.89 -6.29
N LYS A 26 0.48 14.10 -6.87
CA LYS A 26 -0.74 14.92 -6.88
C LYS A 26 -1.93 14.23 -7.58
N GLU A 27 -1.66 13.28 -8.48
CA GLU A 27 -2.71 12.53 -9.17
C GLU A 27 -3.31 11.41 -8.30
N GLY A 28 -2.59 10.98 -7.26
CA GLY A 28 -2.99 9.94 -6.33
C GLY A 28 -1.87 8.95 -6.02
N VAL A 29 -2.23 7.73 -5.62
CA VAL A 29 -1.28 6.66 -5.29
C VAL A 29 -1.22 5.63 -6.42
N ARG A 30 -0.03 5.40 -6.97
CA ARG A 30 0.24 4.31 -7.91
C ARG A 30 0.94 3.16 -7.20
N PHE A 31 0.45 1.95 -7.41
CA PHE A 31 1.14 0.71 -7.09
C PHE A 31 1.59 0.08 -8.40
N SER A 32 2.87 -0.23 -8.55
CA SER A 32 3.39 -0.83 -9.77
C SER A 32 4.39 -1.95 -9.49
N VAL A 33 4.34 -2.97 -10.35
CA VAL A 33 5.25 -4.11 -10.35
C VAL A 33 5.83 -4.27 -11.74
N GLU A 34 7.11 -4.61 -11.78
CA GLU A 34 7.81 -5.08 -12.96
C GLU A 34 8.45 -6.41 -12.60
N GLY A 35 8.11 -7.45 -13.36
CA GLY A 35 8.70 -8.77 -13.22
C GLY A 35 8.81 -9.47 -14.58
N ASP A 36 9.29 -10.71 -14.56
CA ASP A 36 9.75 -11.41 -15.77
C ASP A 36 8.65 -11.65 -16.80
N VAL A 37 7.40 -11.83 -16.32
CA VAL A 37 6.25 -12.15 -17.17
C VAL A 37 5.54 -10.88 -17.67
N GLY A 38 5.82 -9.72 -17.06
CA GLY A 38 5.25 -8.45 -17.49
C GLY A 38 5.24 -7.36 -16.43
N LYS A 39 4.56 -6.25 -16.77
CA LYS A 39 4.38 -5.08 -15.90
C LYS A 39 2.92 -4.92 -15.52
N GLY A 40 2.67 -4.47 -14.29
CA GLY A 40 1.33 -4.17 -13.80
C GLY A 40 1.33 -2.87 -13.02
N SER A 41 0.26 -2.09 -13.13
CA SER A 41 0.08 -0.89 -12.30
C SER A 41 -1.38 -0.61 -11.99
N VAL A 42 -1.66 -0.17 -10.76
CA VAL A 42 -2.97 0.30 -10.30
C VAL A 42 -2.83 1.73 -9.81
N MET A 43 -3.72 2.62 -10.26
CA MET A 43 -3.76 4.02 -9.86
C MET A 43 -5.01 4.27 -9.01
N LEU A 44 -4.81 4.62 -7.74
CA LEU A 44 -5.87 5.06 -6.83
C LEU A 44 -5.90 6.58 -6.78
N ARG A 45 -7.02 7.16 -7.18
CA ARG A 45 -7.26 8.60 -7.06
C ARG A 45 -8.07 8.89 -5.80
N PRO A 46 -7.97 10.10 -5.21
CA PRO A 46 -8.88 10.50 -4.14
C PRO A 46 -10.32 10.34 -4.59
N SER A 47 -11.13 9.66 -3.78
CA SER A 47 -12.55 9.42 -4.08
C SER A 47 -13.33 9.23 -2.79
N GLU A 48 -14.56 9.75 -2.80
CA GLU A 48 -15.56 9.52 -1.75
C GLU A 48 -16.67 8.64 -2.33
N SER A 49 -17.00 7.59 -1.61
CA SER A 49 -18.05 6.64 -1.94
C SER A 49 -19.34 6.99 -1.20
N VAL A 50 -20.50 6.71 -1.81
CA VAL A 50 -21.81 7.06 -1.24
C VAL A 50 -22.03 6.41 0.14
N ASP A 51 -21.44 5.24 0.38
CA ASP A 51 -21.52 4.51 1.65
C ASP A 51 -20.27 4.66 2.54
N GLY A 52 -19.26 5.44 2.11
CA GLY A 52 -18.00 5.67 2.81
C GLY A 52 -17.06 4.46 2.89
N LYS A 53 -17.42 3.30 2.32
CA LYS A 53 -16.68 2.04 2.52
C LYS A 53 -15.47 1.89 1.60
N ASN A 54 -15.48 2.58 0.46
CA ASN A 54 -14.39 2.54 -0.53
C ASN A 54 -13.71 3.90 -0.68
N ASP A 55 -13.69 4.69 0.39
CA ASP A 55 -13.06 6.00 0.36
C ASP A 55 -11.53 5.87 0.25
N VAL A 56 -10.97 6.66 -0.66
CA VAL A 56 -9.54 6.85 -0.82
C VAL A 56 -9.21 8.27 -0.42
N LYS A 57 -8.58 8.41 0.75
CA LYS A 57 -8.07 9.68 1.28
C LYS A 57 -6.55 9.70 1.16
N ILE A 58 -6.02 10.80 0.64
CA ILE A 58 -4.59 11.00 0.40
C ILE A 58 -4.20 12.33 1.01
N ASP A 59 -3.26 12.29 1.95
CA ASP A 59 -2.60 13.48 2.51
C ASP A 59 -1.13 13.44 2.09
N MET A 60 -0.75 14.34 1.18
CA MET A 60 0.58 14.37 0.57
C MET A 60 1.26 15.71 0.81
N LYS A 61 2.45 15.67 1.42
CA LYS A 61 3.32 16.85 1.56
C LYS A 61 4.34 16.97 0.44
N GLN A 62 4.84 15.84 -0.04
CA GLN A 62 5.83 15.75 -1.12
C GLN A 62 5.60 14.49 -1.95
N VAL A 63 6.07 14.52 -3.19
CA VAL A 63 6.07 13.33 -4.04
C VAL A 63 7.07 12.34 -3.44
N ILE A 64 6.67 11.07 -3.35
CA ILE A 64 7.50 10.00 -2.80
C ILE A 64 7.27 8.73 -3.59
N GLU A 65 8.35 8.00 -3.87
CA GLU A 65 8.30 6.67 -4.45
C GLU A 65 9.27 5.76 -3.71
N GLN A 66 8.78 4.62 -3.25
CA GLN A 66 9.57 3.62 -2.53
C GLN A 66 9.17 2.21 -2.98
N LYS A 67 10.15 1.30 -3.04
CA LYS A 67 9.94 -0.10 -3.44
C LYS A 67 9.87 -0.99 -2.20
N PHE A 68 8.93 -1.92 -2.17
CA PHE A 68 8.73 -2.83 -1.05
C PHE A 68 8.58 -4.28 -1.53
N ALA A 69 9.05 -5.24 -0.73
CA ALA A 69 8.85 -6.65 -1.03
C ALA A 69 7.37 -7.05 -0.81
N LEU A 70 6.71 -7.50 -1.88
CA LEU A 70 5.30 -7.88 -1.88
C LEU A 70 4.99 -9.04 -0.94
N ARG A 71 5.95 -9.94 -0.72
CA ARG A 71 5.83 -11.03 0.26
C ARG A 71 5.41 -10.53 1.63
N TYR A 72 5.99 -9.43 2.12
CA TYR A 72 5.65 -8.88 3.43
C TYR A 72 4.34 -8.09 3.42
N LEU A 73 4.07 -7.32 2.36
CA LEU A 73 2.78 -6.63 2.19
C LEU A 73 1.62 -7.65 2.20
N SER A 74 1.78 -8.77 1.50
CA SER A 74 0.83 -9.88 1.48
C SER A 74 0.68 -10.58 2.85
N MET A 75 1.70 -10.55 3.72
CA MET A 75 1.55 -11.01 5.10
C MET A 75 0.74 -10.02 5.95
N PHE A 76 0.94 -8.72 5.76
CA PHE A 76 0.21 -7.68 6.52
C PHE A 76 -1.28 -7.68 6.18
N THR A 77 -1.66 -8.00 4.93
CA THR A 77 -3.07 -8.09 4.52
C THR A 77 -3.84 -9.24 5.18
N LYS A 78 -3.18 -10.12 5.93
CA LYS A 78 -3.87 -11.08 6.82
C LYS A 78 -4.65 -10.36 7.94
N ALA A 79 -4.27 -9.13 8.27
CA ALA A 79 -4.97 -8.29 9.24
C ALA A 79 -6.24 -7.62 8.67
N THR A 80 -6.57 -7.80 7.38
CA THR A 80 -7.75 -7.18 6.74
C THR A 80 -9.07 -7.47 7.45
N SER A 81 -9.20 -8.61 8.14
CA SER A 81 -10.41 -8.92 8.93
C SER A 81 -10.58 -8.06 10.19
N LEU A 82 -9.55 -7.34 10.63
CA LEU A 82 -9.56 -6.53 11.84
C LEU A 82 -10.10 -5.11 11.62
N SER A 83 -10.07 -4.62 10.37
CA SER A 83 -10.50 -3.26 10.02
C SER A 83 -10.99 -3.23 8.58
N ASN A 84 -12.08 -2.49 8.33
CA ASN A 84 -12.57 -2.20 6.96
C ASN A 84 -11.64 -1.24 6.20
N SER A 85 -10.73 -0.56 6.90
CA SER A 85 -9.80 0.41 6.31
C SER A 85 -8.36 0.10 6.67
N VAL A 86 -7.45 0.48 5.79
CA VAL A 86 -5.99 0.46 6.02
C VAL A 86 -5.41 1.83 5.75
N LYS A 87 -4.45 2.22 6.60
CA LYS A 87 -3.67 3.45 6.44
C LYS A 87 -2.22 3.11 6.15
N LEU A 88 -1.71 3.66 5.04
CA LEU A 88 -0.32 3.56 4.64
C LEU A 88 0.35 4.91 4.91
N THR A 89 1.44 4.92 5.65
CA THR A 89 2.25 6.12 5.87
C THR A 89 3.64 5.90 5.27
N LEU A 90 3.96 6.70 4.24
CA LEU A 90 5.25 6.68 3.57
C LEU A 90 6.04 7.93 3.95
N THR A 91 7.31 7.76 4.24
CA THR A 91 8.23 8.85 4.58
C THR A 91 9.62 8.45 4.13
N ASN A 92 10.38 9.39 3.54
CA ASN A 92 11.76 9.12 3.14
C ASN A 92 12.58 8.68 4.36
N ASP A 93 13.52 7.77 4.13
CA ASP A 93 14.44 7.24 5.14
C ASP A 93 13.77 6.54 6.34
N MET A 94 12.46 6.25 6.23
CA MET A 94 11.68 5.56 7.24
C MET A 94 10.99 4.33 6.64
N PRO A 95 10.78 3.26 7.43
CA PRO A 95 9.95 2.15 7.02
C PRO A 95 8.53 2.59 6.66
N LEU A 96 7.92 1.93 5.67
CA LEU A 96 6.48 2.01 5.43
C LEU A 96 5.75 1.54 6.69
N LYS A 97 4.83 2.37 7.17
CA LYS A 97 3.90 1.99 8.24
C LYS A 97 2.56 1.58 7.64
N VAL A 98 2.07 0.40 8.01
CA VAL A 98 0.75 -0.13 7.62
C VAL A 98 -0.09 -0.32 8.88
N ASP A 99 -1.13 0.47 9.02
CA ASP A 99 -1.98 0.52 10.21
C ASP A 99 -3.38 -0.02 9.92
N TYR A 100 -3.84 -0.93 10.79
CA TYR A 100 -5.22 -1.41 10.88
C TYR A 100 -5.81 -0.98 12.23
N GLU A 101 -6.81 -0.11 12.21
CA GLU A 101 -7.49 0.35 13.42
C GLU A 101 -8.50 -0.71 13.90
N ILE A 102 -8.43 -1.07 15.17
CA ILE A 102 -9.31 -2.05 15.82
C ILE A 102 -10.22 -1.29 16.77
N GLU A 103 -11.50 -1.18 16.38
CA GLU A 103 -12.50 -0.39 17.09
C GLU A 103 -12.57 -0.77 18.58
N GLY A 104 -12.41 0.23 19.45
CA GLY A 104 -12.45 0.06 20.91
C GLY A 104 -11.23 -0.61 21.56
N LEU A 105 -10.21 -1.00 20.78
CA LEU A 105 -9.03 -1.73 21.29
C LEU A 105 -7.69 -1.06 20.98
N GLY A 106 -7.58 -0.35 19.85
CA GLY A 106 -6.34 0.33 19.46
C GLY A 106 -6.02 0.13 17.98
N ALA A 107 -4.75 -0.10 17.65
CA ALA A 107 -4.33 -0.33 16.27
C ALA A 107 -3.23 -1.39 16.18
N LEU A 108 -3.24 -2.17 15.09
CA LEU A 108 -2.15 -3.06 14.70
C LEU A 108 -1.28 -2.35 13.65
N CYS A 109 -0.02 -2.13 14.00
CA CYS A 109 0.94 -1.37 13.18
C CYS A 109 2.06 -2.28 12.69
N PHE A 110 2.20 -2.42 11.37
CA PHE A 110 3.35 -3.09 10.76
C PHE A 110 4.33 -2.08 10.19
N TYR A 111 5.62 -2.42 10.24
CA TYR A 111 6.70 -1.62 9.65
C TYR A 111 7.48 -2.45 8.65
N LEU A 112 7.70 -1.91 7.46
CA LEU A 112 8.44 -2.57 6.40
C LEU A 112 9.47 -1.62 5.81
N ALA A 113 10.75 -1.97 5.95
CA ALA A 113 11.83 -1.23 5.33
C ALA A 113 11.66 -1.23 3.80
N PRO A 114 11.91 -0.08 3.14
CA PRO A 114 12.01 -0.07 1.69
C PRO A 114 13.16 -0.97 1.23
N LYS A 115 13.03 -1.54 0.02
CA LYS A 115 14.18 -2.14 -0.65
C LYS A 115 15.16 -1.02 -0.98
N MET A 116 16.43 -1.25 -0.65
CA MET A 116 17.51 -0.44 -1.19
C MET A 116 17.50 -0.62 -2.71
N GLU A 117 17.76 0.45 -3.46
CA GLU A 117 18.27 0.27 -4.81
C GLU A 117 19.67 -0.30 -4.63
N ASP A 118 19.99 -1.41 -5.29
CA ASP A 118 21.38 -1.86 -5.34
C ASP A 118 22.13 -0.74 -6.07
N ASP A 119 22.97 0.00 -5.34
CA ASP A 119 23.93 0.93 -5.92
C ASP A 119 24.88 0.07 -6.77
N GLU A 120 24.60 -0.05 -8.07
CA GLU A 120 25.64 -0.36 -9.06
C GLU A 120 26.50 0.88 -9.34
#